data_AF-A0A1V6BJJ0-F1
#
_entry.id   AF-A0A1V6BJJ0-F1
#
_cell.length_a   1.000
_cell.length_b   1.000
_cell.length_c   1.000
_cell.angle_alpha   90.00
_cell.angle_beta   90.00
_cell.angle_gamma   90.00
#
_symmetry.space_group_name_H-M   'P 1'
#
loop_
_entity.id
_entity.type
_entity.pdbx_description
1 polymer ?
#
loop_
_entity_poly.entity_id
_entity_poly.type
_entity_poly.pdbx_seq_one_letter_code
_entity_poly.pdbx_strand_id
1 'polypeptide(L)' 'MKTLVKLLNWIEWISAGIGGVFVILGLIQVLLRKRFGPSIEIINYFHAANSFFLLAIVLFLFIHLGQFKKE' A
#
# COMPACT_ATOMS: atom_id res chain seq x y z
N MET A 1 -12.88 11.68 -18.77
CA MET A 1 -12.78 10.33 -18.18
C MET A 1 -11.38 9.70 -18.29
N LYS A 2 -10.72 9.74 -19.47
CA LYS A 2 -9.37 9.17 -19.65
C LYS A 2 -8.29 9.73 -18.70
N THR A 3 -8.32 11.03 -18.41
CA THR A 3 -7.36 11.69 -17.50
C THR A 3 -7.52 11.26 -16.05
N LEU A 4 -8.76 11.04 -15.59
CA LEU A 4 -9.05 10.55 -14.24
C LEU A 4 -8.53 9.12 -14.03
N VAL A 5 -8.73 8.23 -15.00
CA VAL A 5 -8.22 6.85 -14.92
C VAL A 5 -6.68 6.82 -14.87
N LYS A 6 -6.01 7.68 -15.65
CA LYS A 6 -4.55 7.84 -15.58
C LYS A 6 -4.09 8.31 -14.21
N LEU A 7 -4.77 9.30 -13.62
CA LEU A 7 -4.45 9.79 -12.28
C LEU A 7 -4.66 8.70 -11.22
N LEU A 8 -5.78 7.96 -11.27
CA LEU A 8 -6.04 6.87 -10.35
C LEU A 8 -5.01 5.74 -10.44
N ASN A 9 -4.53 5.41 -11.65
CA ASN A 9 -3.48 4.41 -11.86
C ASN A 9 -2.13 4.87 -11.26
N TRP A 10 -1.80 6.16 -11.37
CA TRP A 10 -0.66 6.73 -10.66
C TRP A 10 -0.79 6.61 -9.13
N ILE A 11 -1.97 6.91 -8.58
CA ILE A 11 -2.23 6.81 -7.13
C ILE A 11 -2.16 5.37 -6.65
N GLU A 12 -2.68 4.41 -7.43
CA GLU A 12 -2.57 2.98 -7.17
C GLU A 12 -1.10 2.55 -7.00
N TRP A 13 -0.26 2.87 -7.99
CA TRP A 13 1.16 2.53 -7.96
C TRP A 13 1.91 3.20 -6.82
N ILE A 14 1.64 4.48 -6.56
CA ILE A 14 2.25 5.21 -5.43
C ILE A 14 1.85 4.55 -4.10
N SER A 15 0.58 4.17 -3.95
CA SER A 15 0.08 3.55 -2.72
C SER A 15 0.68 2.16 -2.50
N ALA A 16 0.78 1.35 -3.56
CA ALA A 16 1.46 0.06 -3.50
C ALA A 16 2.95 0.23 -3.11
N GLY A 17 3.62 1.24 -3.69
CA GLY A 17 5.01 1.57 -3.35
C GLY A 17 5.18 1.96 -1.88
N ILE A 18 4.34 2.85 -1.36
CA ILE A 18 4.38 3.28 0.04
C ILE A 18 4.10 2.10 0.99
N GLY A 19 3.11 1.26 0.66
CA GLY A 19 2.84 0.03 1.41
C GLY A 19 4.07 -0.89 1.47
N GLY A 20 4.76 -1.07 0.34
CA GLY A 20 6.01 -1.84 0.28
C GLY A 20 7.12 -1.26 1.15
N VAL A 21 7.30 0.05 1.15
CA VAL A 21 8.29 0.73 2.02
C VAL A 21 7.98 0.47 3.49
N PHE A 22 6.72 0.59 3.91
CA PHE A 22 6.33 0.32 5.30
C PHE A 22 6.55 -1.14 5.72
N VAL A 23 6.32 -2.10 4.82
CA VAL A 23 6.65 -3.51 5.07
C VAL A 23 8.14 -3.69 5.28
N ILE A 24 8.98 -3.12 4.41
CA ILE A 24 10.44 -3.21 4.53
C ILE A 24 10.92 -2.60 5.85
N LEU A 25 10.43 -1.42 6.21
CA LEU A 25 10.77 -0.76 7.48
C LEU A 25 10.34 -1.60 8.69
N GLY A 26 9.12 -2.15 8.66
CA GLY A 26 8.62 -3.06 9.70
C GLY A 26 9.48 -4.33 9.84
N LEU A 27 9.89 -4.93 8.72
CA LEU A 27 10.78 -6.10 8.69
C LEU A 27 12.17 -5.77 9.26
N ILE A 28 12.77 -4.64 8.85
CA ILE A 28 14.06 -4.18 9.39
C ILE A 28 13.96 -4.00 10.92
N GLN A 29 12.87 -3.40 11.41
CA GLN A 29 12.67 -3.18 12.84
C GLN A 29 12.45 -4.51 13.61
N VAL A 30 11.77 -5.49 13.02
CA VAL A 30 11.65 -6.86 13.58
C VAL A 30 13.02 -7.54 13.68
N LEU A 31 13.83 -7.46 12.63
CA LEU A 31 15.18 -8.05 12.62
C LEU A 31 16.10 -7.38 13.64
N LEU A 32 15.95 -6.06 13.82
CA LEU A 32 16.77 -5.27 14.73
C LEU A 32 16.09 -5.03 16.09
N ARG A 33 15.06 -5.81 16.45
CA ARG A 33 14.21 -5.63 17.64
C ARG A 33 14.98 -5.52 18.95
N LYS A 34 16.13 -6.18 19.09
CA LYS A 34 16.99 -6.07 20.29
C LYS A 34 17.69 -4.71 20.43
N ARG A 35 17.73 -3.89 19.36
CA ARG A 35 18.53 -2.66 19.28
C ARG A 35 17.69 -1.37 19.16
N PHE A 36 16.43 -1.43 18.71
CA PHE A 36 15.64 -0.25 18.32
C PHE A 36 14.33 0.01 19.10
N GLY A 37 14.14 -0.58 20.29
CA GLY A 37 13.06 -0.15 21.20
C GLY A 37 11.73 -0.90 21.07
N PRO A 38 10.63 -0.37 21.64
CA PRO A 38 9.41 -1.14 21.95
C PRO A 38 8.62 -1.59 20.72
N SER A 39 8.07 -2.80 20.81
CA SER A 39 7.35 -3.52 19.73
C SER A 39 6.12 -2.82 19.14
N ILE A 40 5.67 -1.69 19.74
CA ILE A 40 4.46 -0.97 19.33
C ILE A 40 4.65 -0.30 17.96
N GLU A 41 5.86 0.19 17.65
CA GLU A 41 6.14 0.83 16.36
C GLU A 41 6.10 -0.16 15.20
N ILE A 42 6.50 -1.41 15.45
CA ILE A 42 6.46 -2.49 14.45
C ILE A 42 5.02 -2.70 13.98
N ILE A 43 4.08 -2.80 14.91
CA ILE A 43 2.66 -3.01 14.60
C ILE A 43 2.13 -1.83 13.78
N ASN A 44 2.52 -0.61 14.12
CA ASN A 44 2.09 0.59 13.38
C ASN A 44 2.59 0.59 11.93
N TYR A 45 3.82 0.14 11.66
CA TYR A 45 4.32 0.01 10.29
C TYR A 45 3.52 -1.00 9.46
N PHE A 46 3.21 -2.17 10.03
CA PHE A 46 2.37 -3.15 9.34
C PHE A 46 0.91 -2.68 9.17
N HIS A 47 0.39 -1.91 10.13
CA HIS A 47 -0.95 -1.33 10.03
C HIS A 47 -1.02 -0.28 8.91
N ALA A 48 -0.04 0.62 8.85
CA ALA A 48 0.08 1.60 7.78
C ALA A 48 0.22 0.91 6.40
N ALA A 49 1.10 -0.08 6.29
CA ALA A 49 1.26 -0.87 5.07
C ALA A 49 -0.06 -1.48 4.60
N ASN A 50 -0.81 -2.10 5.51
CA ASN A 50 -2.12 -2.68 5.20
C ASN A 50 -3.12 -1.64 4.68
N SER A 51 -3.19 -0.46 5.28
CA SER A 51 -4.09 0.61 4.80
C SER A 51 -3.72 1.05 3.38
N PHE A 52 -2.43 1.21 3.07
CA PHE A 52 -1.97 1.58 1.73
C PHE A 52 -2.21 0.47 0.70
N PHE A 53 -2.01 -0.80 1.05
CA PHE A 53 -2.30 -1.91 0.16
C PHE A 53 -3.79 -2.09 -0.10
N LEU A 54 -4.65 -1.93 0.92
CA LEU A 54 -6.10 -1.94 0.73
C LEU A 54 -6.52 -0.87 -0.27
N LEU A 55 -5.98 0.34 -0.15
CA LEU A 55 -6.26 1.43 -1.08
C LEU A 55 -5.79 1.09 -2.50
N ALA A 56 -4.58 0.53 -2.65
CA ALA A 56 -4.06 0.08 -3.93
C ALA A 56 -4.95 -1.00 -4.56
N ILE A 57 -5.37 -2.02 -3.79
CA ILE A 57 -6.24 -3.11 -4.27
C ILE A 57 -7.60 -2.57 -4.70
N VAL A 58 -8.21 -1.67 -3.93
CA VAL A 58 -9.51 -1.07 -4.28
C VAL A 58 -9.40 -0.25 -5.57
N LEU A 59 -8.33 0.54 -5.73
CA LEU A 59 -8.09 1.30 -6.97
C LEU A 59 -7.84 0.38 -8.15
N PHE A 60 -7.02 -0.66 -7.99
CA PHE A 60 -6.78 -1.66 -9.02
C PHE A 60 -8.08 -2.33 -9.48
N LEU A 61 -8.92 -2.78 -8.55
CA LEU A 61 -10.22 -3.36 -8.86
C LEU A 61 -11.14 -2.35 -9.55
N PHE A 62 -11.17 -1.10 -9.11
CA PHE A 62 -11.99 -0.06 -9.73
C PHE A 62 -11.56 0.24 -11.17
N ILE A 63 -10.24 0.36 -11.40
CA ILE A 63 -9.67 0.68 -12.71
C ILE A 63 -9.76 -0.51 -13.65
N HIS A 64 -9.42 -1.72 -13.21
CA HIS A 64 -9.30 -2.88 -14.11
C HIS A 64 -10.60 -3.67 -14.18
N LEU A 65 -11.24 -3.97 -13.06
CA LEU A 65 -12.48 -4.76 -13.04
C LEU A 65 -13.69 -3.94 -13.51
N GLY A 66 -13.70 -2.63 -13.22
CA GLY A 66 -14.74 -1.72 -13.68
C GLY A 66 -14.76 -1.48 -15.20
N GLN A 67 -13.64 -1.72 -15.89
CA GLN A 67 -13.56 -1.64 -17.36
C GLN A 67 -14.16 -2.89 -18.03
N PHE A 68 -14.01 -4.08 -17.43
CA PHE A 68 -14.57 -5.33 -17.95
C PHE A 68 -16.11 -5.38 -17.97
N LYS A 69 -16.81 -4.56 -17.17
CA LYS A 69 -18.28 -4.52 -17.14
C LYS A 69 -18.90 -3.56 -18.17
N LYS A 70 -18.08 -2.79 -18.89
CA LYS A 70 -18.54 -1.81 -19.90
C LYS A 70 -18.36 -2.30 -21.35
N GLU A 71 -17.82 -3.49 -21.55
CA GLU A 71 -17.86 -4.25 -22.81
C GLU A 71 -19.06 -5.20 -22.78
#